data_AF-A0A0Q0DVM6-F1
#
_entry.id   AF-A0A0Q0DVM6-F1
#
_cell.length_a   1.000
_cell.length_b   1.000
_cell.length_c   1.000
_cell.angle_alpha   90.00
_cell.angle_beta   90.00
_cell.angle_gamma   90.00
#
_symmetry.space_group_name_H-M   'P 1'
#
loop_
_entity.id
_entity.type
_entity.pdbx_description
1 polymer ?
#
loop_
_entity_poly.entity_id
_entity_poly.type
_entity_poly.pdbx_seq_one_letter_code
_entity_poly.pdbx_strand_id
1 'polypeptide(L)'
;MPIKTDVWTVGLVPNKLHQSRLASEQLLEEMIISSPSILSDEWMLIGRQENTGMGGRIDLLAIAPDGSLVLIELKRERTPREVVAQTLDYAVWVENLQENEIAGIYQRFRPGSSLYADFLERFGRVLDDAELNKSHQLIIVATELDTSSERIVEYLSKRDIPINVLCFQIFQSGDQQLLSRSCSDSSERRVDERRA
;
A
#
# COMPACT_ATOMS: atom_id res chain seq x y z
N MET A 1 16.44 -0.49 -3.55
CA MET A 1 16.98 0.52 -2.60
C MET A 1 16.00 1.66 -2.53
N PRO A 2 15.34 1.90 -1.39
CA PRO A 2 14.60 3.12 -1.17
C PRO A 2 15.59 4.29 -1.27
N ILE A 3 15.24 5.27 -2.10
CA ILE A 3 16.04 6.47 -2.28
C ILE A 3 16.01 7.21 -0.93
N LYS A 4 17.16 7.32 -0.26
CA LYS A 4 17.26 8.17 0.94
C LYS A 4 16.98 9.60 0.51
N THR A 5 15.82 10.11 0.90
CA THR A 5 15.41 11.46 0.58
C THR A 5 15.89 12.38 1.69
N ASP A 6 16.59 13.45 1.30
CA ASP A 6 16.94 14.54 2.20
C ASP A 6 15.94 15.68 2.00
N VAL A 7 15.33 16.15 3.08
CA VAL A 7 14.39 17.27 3.06
C VAL A 7 15.02 18.47 3.75
N TRP A 8 14.88 19.65 3.15
CA TRP A 8 15.44 20.91 3.64
C TRP A 8 14.35 21.98 3.75
N THR A 9 14.46 22.89 4.71
CA THR A 9 13.59 24.07 4.77
C THR A 9 13.93 25.06 3.64
N VAL A 10 12.92 25.77 3.14
CA VAL A 10 13.12 26.86 2.16
C VAL A 10 13.31 28.18 2.92
N GLY A 11 14.45 28.84 2.72
CA GLY A 11 14.76 30.13 3.35
C GLY A 11 16.17 30.63 3.01
N LEU A 12 16.54 31.82 3.50
CA LEU A 12 17.87 32.41 3.27
C LEU A 12 19.01 31.53 3.80
N VAL A 13 18.75 30.80 4.90
CA VAL A 13 19.63 29.76 5.44
C VAL A 13 18.83 28.45 5.48
N PRO A 14 18.99 27.57 4.49
CA PRO A 14 18.27 26.29 4.46
C PRO A 14 18.82 25.35 5.54
N ASN A 15 17.93 24.69 6.27
CA ASN A 15 18.28 23.72 7.30
C ASN A 15 17.81 22.33 6.89
N LYS A 16 18.70 21.34 7.00
CA LYS A 16 18.37 19.94 6.75
C LYS A 16 17.47 19.43 7.87
N LEU A 17 16.32 18.86 7.52
CA LEU A 17 15.41 18.26 8.48
C LEU A 17 15.97 16.92 8.98
N HIS A 18 15.79 16.67 10.27
CA HIS A 18 16.16 15.38 10.87
C HIS A 18 15.04 14.36 10.67
N GLN A 19 15.44 13.12 10.38
CA GLN A 19 14.50 12.01 10.36
C GLN A 19 13.95 11.78 11.77
N SER A 20 12.65 11.60 11.84
CA SER A 20 11.88 11.28 13.03
C SER A 20 11.14 9.96 12.80
N ARG A 21 10.35 9.54 13.78
CA ARG A 21 9.48 8.36 13.68
C ARG A 21 8.05 8.78 13.99
N LEU A 22 7.10 8.10 13.34
CA LEU A 22 5.71 8.18 13.75
C LEU A 22 5.54 7.58 15.14
N ALA A 23 4.56 8.08 15.89
CA ALA A 23 4.27 7.59 17.24
C ALA A 23 3.81 6.12 17.23
N SER A 24 3.07 5.71 16.20
CA SER A 24 2.66 4.33 15.99
C SER A 24 2.28 4.10 14.54
N GLU A 25 2.22 2.83 14.13
CA GLU A 25 1.72 2.45 12.81
C GLU A 25 0.21 2.48 12.72
N GLN A 26 -0.49 2.39 13.85
CA GLN A 26 -1.91 2.69 13.91
C GLN A 26 -2.19 4.13 13.48
N LEU A 27 -1.33 5.09 13.87
CA LEU A 27 -1.45 6.46 13.39
C LEU A 27 -1.27 6.55 11.86
N LEU A 28 -0.34 5.78 11.29
CA LEU A 28 -0.16 5.71 9.84
C LEU A 28 -1.39 5.14 9.13
N GLU A 29 -1.97 4.06 9.67
CA GLU A 29 -3.20 3.47 9.13
C GLU A 29 -4.35 4.49 9.12
N GLU A 30 -4.59 5.18 10.24
CA GLU A 30 -5.64 6.21 10.35
C GLU A 30 -5.40 7.37 9.37
N MET A 31 -4.15 7.79 9.18
CA MET A 31 -3.79 8.79 8.18
C MET A 31 -4.14 8.32 6.76
N ILE A 32 -3.81 7.07 6.42
CA ILE A 32 -4.11 6.48 5.11
C ILE A 32 -5.63 6.35 4.90
N ILE A 33 -6.38 5.92 5.91
CA ILE A 33 -7.84 5.82 5.82
C ILE A 33 -8.46 7.19 5.55
N SER A 34 -7.98 8.22 6.27
CA SER A 34 -8.42 9.61 6.10
C SER A 34 -8.02 10.19 4.74
N SER A 35 -6.84 9.83 4.23
CA SER A 35 -6.30 10.32 2.96
C SER A 35 -5.62 9.19 2.18
N PRO A 36 -6.39 8.40 1.40
CA PRO A 36 -5.86 7.26 0.64
C PRO A 36 -4.80 7.63 -0.40
N SER A 37 -4.79 8.88 -0.86
CA SER A 37 -3.79 9.46 -1.76
C SER A 37 -2.36 9.38 -1.20
N ILE A 38 -2.20 9.24 0.12
CA ILE A 38 -0.92 8.93 0.76
C ILE A 38 -0.31 7.65 0.16
N LEU A 39 -1.13 6.64 -0.16
CA LEU A 39 -0.66 5.41 -0.82
C LEU A 39 -0.60 5.57 -2.34
N SER A 40 -1.72 5.96 -2.96
CA SER A 40 -1.85 6.17 -4.40
C SER A 40 -3.16 6.90 -4.69
N ASP A 41 -3.16 7.79 -5.69
CA ASP A 41 -4.40 8.45 -6.15
C ASP A 41 -5.30 7.51 -6.96
N GLU A 42 -4.72 6.44 -7.50
CA GLU A 42 -5.38 5.45 -8.36
C GLU A 42 -6.17 4.39 -7.59
N TRP A 43 -6.06 4.35 -6.27
CA TRP A 43 -6.71 3.31 -5.46
C TRP A 43 -7.89 3.85 -4.69
N MET A 44 -8.91 3.00 -4.53
CA MET A 44 -10.04 3.23 -3.65
C MET A 44 -9.99 2.22 -2.51
N LEU A 45 -9.90 2.68 -1.26
CA LEU A 45 -9.99 1.78 -0.11
C LEU A 45 -11.39 1.16 -0.03
N ILE A 46 -11.44 -0.14 0.21
CA ILE A 46 -12.67 -0.91 0.32
C ILE A 46 -12.81 -1.68 1.64
N GLY A 47 -11.73 -1.86 2.39
CA GLY A 47 -11.73 -2.62 3.64
C GLY A 47 -10.58 -2.23 4.56
N ARG A 48 -10.74 -2.52 5.85
CA ARG A 48 -9.71 -2.34 6.87
C ARG A 48 -9.79 -3.43 7.93
N GLN A 49 -8.65 -3.88 8.43
CA GLN A 49 -8.55 -4.89 9.51
C GLN A 49 -9.41 -6.14 9.24
N GLU A 50 -9.45 -6.59 7.98
CA GLU A 50 -10.31 -7.69 7.53
C GLU A 50 -9.73 -9.03 8.00
N ASN A 51 -10.55 -9.82 8.69
CA ASN A 51 -10.14 -11.11 9.22
C ASN A 51 -10.16 -12.18 8.12
N THR A 52 -9.03 -12.84 7.91
CA THR A 52 -8.87 -13.87 6.87
C THR A 52 -9.38 -15.25 7.31
N GLY A 53 -9.76 -15.42 8.59
CA GLY A 53 -10.20 -16.69 9.14
C GLY A 53 -9.08 -17.71 9.40
N MET A 54 -7.87 -17.45 8.92
CA MET A 54 -6.68 -18.32 9.06
C MET A 54 -5.69 -17.83 10.13
N GLY A 55 -6.13 -16.96 11.04
CA GLY A 55 -5.31 -16.48 12.17
C GLY A 55 -4.59 -15.15 11.94
N GLY A 56 -5.09 -14.32 11.02
CA GLY A 56 -4.52 -13.02 10.71
C GLY A 56 -5.58 -11.99 10.34
N ARG A 57 -5.14 -10.75 10.14
CA ARG A 57 -5.98 -9.66 9.64
C ARG A 57 -5.18 -8.86 8.63
N ILE A 58 -5.78 -8.61 7.47
CA ILE A 58 -5.25 -7.69 6.48
C ILE A 58 -5.44 -6.27 7.02
N ASP A 59 -4.38 -5.47 7.04
CA ASP A 59 -4.50 -4.10 7.53
C ASP A 59 -5.44 -3.26 6.66
N LEU A 60 -5.20 -3.20 5.35
CA LEU A 60 -6.02 -2.44 4.42
C LEU A 60 -6.25 -3.20 3.12
N LEU A 61 -7.45 -3.06 2.56
CA LEU A 61 -7.79 -3.60 1.25
C LEU A 61 -8.31 -2.46 0.38
N ALA A 62 -7.78 -2.36 -0.84
CA ALA A 62 -8.20 -1.42 -1.86
C ALA A 62 -8.63 -2.13 -3.13
N ILE A 63 -9.29 -1.38 -4.02
CA ILE A 63 -9.55 -1.76 -5.39
C ILE A 63 -8.89 -0.74 -6.32
N ALA A 64 -8.20 -1.27 -7.32
CA ALA A 64 -7.62 -0.50 -8.41
C ALA A 64 -8.67 -0.28 -9.51
N PRO A 65 -8.42 0.64 -10.46
CA PRO A 65 -9.43 0.98 -11.43
C PRO A 65 -9.78 -0.22 -12.31
N ASP A 66 -8.83 -1.08 -12.66
CA ASP A 66 -9.06 -2.30 -13.47
C ASP A 66 -9.87 -3.40 -12.76
N GLY A 67 -10.32 -3.20 -11.52
CA GLY A 67 -10.99 -4.22 -10.72
C GLY A 67 -10.04 -5.11 -9.93
N SER A 68 -8.72 -4.89 -10.04
CA SER A 68 -7.74 -5.62 -9.24
C SER A 68 -7.84 -5.26 -7.77
N LEU A 69 -7.74 -6.26 -6.88
CA LEU A 69 -7.65 -6.01 -5.45
C LEU A 69 -6.21 -5.61 -5.06
N VAL A 70 -6.08 -4.65 -4.16
CA VAL A 70 -4.78 -4.18 -3.67
C VAL A 70 -4.72 -4.46 -2.17
N LEU A 71 -3.98 -5.50 -1.81
CA LEU A 71 -3.73 -5.88 -0.42
C LEU A 71 -2.60 -5.02 0.12
N ILE A 72 -2.85 -4.28 1.19
CA ILE A 72 -1.89 -3.37 1.79
C ILE A 72 -1.62 -3.80 3.23
N GLU A 73 -0.37 -4.16 3.52
CA GLU A 73 0.07 -4.58 4.85
C GLU A 73 1.06 -3.56 5.43
N LEU A 74 0.81 -3.09 6.65
CA LEU A 74 1.72 -2.18 7.36
C LEU A 74 2.67 -3.00 8.22
N LYS A 75 3.94 -2.59 8.25
CA LYS A 75 5.02 -3.33 8.91
C LYS A 75 5.03 -3.20 10.45
N ARG A 76 4.01 -3.72 11.16
CA ARG A 76 3.77 -3.50 12.60
C ARG A 76 4.67 -4.25 13.54
N GLU A 77 5.73 -3.60 14.05
CA GLU A 77 6.71 -4.21 14.99
C GLU A 77 7.28 -5.58 14.52
N ARG A 78 7.03 -5.94 13.26
CA ARG A 78 7.36 -7.22 12.65
C ARG A 78 8.64 -7.07 11.86
N THR A 79 9.37 -8.17 11.76
CA THR A 79 10.50 -8.19 10.86
C THR A 79 9.98 -8.06 9.42
N PRO A 80 10.69 -7.33 8.54
CA PRO A 80 10.37 -7.28 7.12
C PRO A 80 10.04 -8.64 6.47
N ARG A 81 10.69 -9.73 6.90
CA ARG A 81 10.43 -11.09 6.40
C ARG A 81 9.07 -11.63 6.81
N GLU A 82 8.67 -11.40 8.06
CA GLU A 82 7.36 -11.83 8.57
C GLU A 82 6.25 -11.14 7.79
N VAL A 83 6.41 -9.85 7.51
CA VAL A 83 5.44 -9.07 6.75
C VAL A 83 5.31 -9.59 5.32
N VAL A 84 6.42 -9.91 4.65
CA VAL A 84 6.38 -10.54 3.31
C VAL A 84 5.65 -11.89 3.35
N ALA A 85 5.99 -12.74 4.33
CA ALA A 85 5.35 -14.06 4.46
C ALA A 85 3.84 -13.96 4.71
N GLN A 86 3.42 -13.05 5.59
CA GLN A 86 2.00 -12.79 5.87
C GLN A 86 1.27 -12.20 4.67
N THR A 87 1.90 -11.26 3.96
CA THR A 87 1.32 -10.67 2.75
C THR A 87 1.04 -11.76 1.70
N LEU A 88 1.95 -12.73 1.55
CA LEU A 88 1.77 -13.87 0.66
C LEU A 88 0.68 -14.84 1.17
N ASP A 89 0.60 -15.08 2.48
CA ASP A 89 -0.44 -15.92 3.08
C ASP A 89 -1.83 -15.30 2.88
N TYR A 90 -1.95 -13.99 3.08
CA TYR A 90 -3.20 -13.26 2.87
C TYR A 90 -3.57 -13.16 1.38
N ALA A 91 -2.61 -13.18 0.47
CA ALA A 91 -2.88 -13.24 -0.96
C ALA A 91 -3.73 -14.46 -1.33
N VAL A 92 -3.47 -15.62 -0.70
CA VAL A 92 -4.28 -16.84 -0.88
C VAL A 92 -5.73 -16.62 -0.47
N TRP A 93 -5.97 -15.88 0.62
CA TRP A 93 -7.33 -15.54 1.03
C TRP A 93 -8.01 -14.58 0.04
N VAL A 94 -7.29 -13.53 -0.39
CA VAL A 94 -7.80 -12.54 -1.34
C VAL A 94 -8.13 -13.18 -2.69
N GLU A 95 -7.30 -14.12 -3.18
CA GLU A 95 -7.53 -14.85 -4.44
C GLU A 95 -8.87 -15.61 -4.45
N ASN A 96 -9.35 -16.04 -3.28
CA ASN A 96 -10.59 -16.81 -3.16
C ASN A 96 -11.84 -15.94 -2.94
N LEU A 97 -11.69 -14.63 -2.72
CA LEU A 97 -12.81 -13.72 -2.48
C LEU A 97 -13.75 -13.63 -3.68
N GLN A 98 -15.02 -13.91 -3.42
CA GLN A 98 -16.08 -13.74 -4.41
C GLN A 98 -16.68 -12.33 -4.37
N GLU A 99 -17.32 -11.92 -5.46
CA GLU A 99 -17.95 -10.60 -5.63
C GLU A 99 -18.83 -10.18 -4.43
N ASN A 100 -19.71 -11.08 -3.99
CA ASN A 100 -20.61 -10.84 -2.86
C ASN A 100 -19.86 -10.66 -1.53
N GLU A 101 -18.73 -11.32 -1.35
CA GLU A 101 -17.87 -11.17 -0.18
C GLU A 101 -17.16 -9.82 -0.21
N ILE A 102 -16.67 -9.39 -1.38
CA ILE A 102 -16.02 -8.09 -1.59
C ILE A 102 -17.01 -6.95 -1.35
N ALA A 103 -18.23 -7.05 -1.90
CA ALA A 103 -19.30 -6.11 -1.63
C ALA A 103 -19.66 -6.08 -0.13
N GLY A 104 -19.65 -7.24 0.53
CA GLY A 104 -19.85 -7.35 1.98
C GLY A 104 -18.74 -6.71 2.81
N ILE A 105 -17.47 -6.83 2.39
CA ILE A 105 -16.33 -6.10 2.97
C ILE A 105 -16.57 -4.60 2.86
N TYR A 106 -16.91 -4.12 1.66
CA TYR A 106 -17.17 -2.70 1.42
C TYR A 106 -18.30 -2.15 2.28
N GLN A 107 -19.39 -2.91 2.43
CA GLN A 107 -20.54 -2.49 3.22
C GLN A 107 -20.20 -2.35 4.71
N ARG A 108 -19.29 -3.20 5.24
CA ARG A 108 -18.78 -3.05 6.61
C ARG A 108 -17.85 -1.85 6.75
N PHE A 109 -17.04 -1.59 5.72
CA PHE A 109 -16.11 -0.47 5.69
C PHE A 109 -16.83 0.88 5.57
N ARG A 110 -17.83 0.99 4.70
CA ARG A 110 -18.63 2.19 4.44
C ARG A 110 -20.13 1.86 4.49
N PRO A 111 -20.74 1.77 5.69
CA PRO A 111 -22.15 1.44 5.84
C PRO A 111 -23.08 2.40 5.08
N GLY A 112 -24.04 1.83 4.35
CA GLY A 112 -25.02 2.60 3.57
C GLY A 112 -24.52 3.07 2.20
N SER A 113 -23.28 2.74 1.82
CA SER A 113 -22.74 2.99 0.47
C SER A 113 -22.70 1.69 -0.36
N SER A 114 -22.61 1.83 -1.68
CA SER A 114 -22.51 0.70 -2.61
C SER A 114 -21.16 0.72 -3.28
N LEU A 115 -20.46 -0.43 -3.28
CA LEU A 115 -19.16 -0.57 -3.93
C LEU A 115 -19.23 -0.09 -5.39
N TYR A 116 -20.25 -0.53 -6.12
CA TYR A 116 -20.46 -0.19 -7.53
C TYR A 116 -20.72 1.30 -7.76
N ALA A 117 -21.50 1.94 -6.89
CA ALA A 117 -21.84 3.35 -7.03
C ALA A 117 -20.61 4.23 -6.77
N ASP A 118 -19.90 3.94 -5.68
CA ASP A 118 -18.71 4.70 -5.29
C ASP A 118 -17.54 4.43 -6.24
N PHE A 119 -17.43 3.21 -6.78
CA PHE A 119 -16.46 2.89 -7.83
C PHE A 119 -16.74 3.66 -9.12
N LEU A 120 -18.00 3.76 -9.52
CA LEU A 120 -18.42 4.56 -10.68
C LEU A 120 -18.14 6.05 -10.46
N GLU A 121 -18.44 6.59 -9.28
CA GLU A 121 -18.15 7.97 -8.93
C GLU A 121 -16.64 8.25 -8.94
N ARG A 122 -15.83 7.33 -8.39
CA ARG A 122 -14.38 7.50 -8.27
C ARG A 122 -13.64 7.36 -9.59
N PHE A 123 -13.97 6.34 -10.39
CA PHE A 123 -13.22 5.97 -11.59
C PHE A 123 -13.93 6.31 -12.90
N GLY A 124 -15.19 6.76 -12.85
CA GLY A 124 -15.97 7.09 -14.04
C GLY A 124 -16.35 5.87 -14.90
N ARG A 125 -16.26 4.66 -14.33
CA ARG A 125 -16.57 3.41 -15.04
C ARG A 125 -17.35 2.44 -14.17
N VAL A 126 -18.14 1.59 -14.81
CA VAL A 126 -18.86 0.52 -14.12
C VAL A 126 -17.88 -0.58 -13.74
N LEU A 127 -17.97 -1.06 -12.50
CA LEU A 127 -17.25 -2.25 -12.06
C LEU A 127 -17.91 -3.47 -12.70
N ASP A 128 -17.16 -4.21 -13.52
CA ASP A 128 -17.61 -5.46 -14.12
C ASP A 128 -17.26 -6.61 -13.18
N ASP A 129 -18.28 -7.36 -12.75
CA ASP A 129 -18.13 -8.55 -11.89
C ASP A 129 -17.21 -9.59 -12.52
N ALA A 130 -17.18 -9.67 -13.85
CA ALA A 130 -16.28 -10.57 -14.55
C ALA A 130 -14.81 -10.16 -14.44
N GLU A 131 -14.50 -8.88 -14.21
CA GLU A 131 -13.13 -8.36 -14.06
C GLU A 131 -12.71 -8.21 -12.59
N LEU A 132 -13.67 -8.15 -11.67
CA LEU A 132 -13.42 -8.03 -10.25
C LEU A 132 -12.57 -9.21 -9.74
N ASN A 133 -11.47 -8.87 -9.05
CA ASN A 133 -10.56 -9.84 -8.43
C ASN A 133 -9.88 -10.85 -9.37
N LYS A 134 -9.77 -10.55 -10.68
CA LYS A 134 -8.95 -11.37 -11.61
C LYS A 134 -7.45 -11.28 -11.35
N SER A 135 -7.02 -10.17 -10.76
CA SER A 135 -5.65 -9.95 -10.33
C SER A 135 -5.65 -9.22 -9.00
N HIS A 136 -4.58 -9.42 -8.25
CA HIS A 136 -4.34 -8.72 -7.00
C HIS A 136 -2.91 -8.18 -6.95
N GLN A 137 -2.71 -7.08 -6.24
CA GLN A 137 -1.40 -6.50 -5.98
C GLN A 137 -1.12 -6.56 -4.49
N LEU A 138 0.14 -6.83 -4.13
CA LEU A 138 0.61 -6.95 -2.76
C LEU A 138 1.48 -5.74 -2.44
N ILE A 139 1.03 -4.89 -1.53
CA ILE A 139 1.70 -3.65 -1.17
C ILE A 139 2.15 -3.74 0.28
N ILE A 140 3.47 -3.68 0.49
CA ILE A 140 4.05 -3.61 1.83
C ILE A 140 4.37 -2.15 2.13
N VAL A 141 3.82 -1.64 3.22
CA VAL A 141 4.06 -0.28 3.71
C VAL A 141 5.02 -0.33 4.89
N ALA A 142 6.19 0.27 4.73
CA ALA A 142 7.24 0.26 5.75
C ALA A 142 7.99 1.60 5.82
N THR A 143 8.66 1.86 6.93
CA THR A 143 9.65 2.96 6.99
C THR A 143 10.98 2.55 6.37
N GLU A 144 11.35 1.28 6.56
CA GLU A 144 12.53 0.66 6.00
C GLU A 144 12.34 -0.86 5.84
N LEU A 145 12.96 -1.41 4.80
CA LEU A 145 13.18 -2.84 4.62
C LEU A 145 14.63 -3.18 4.91
N ASP A 146 14.86 -4.35 5.48
CA ASP A 146 16.20 -4.90 5.61
C ASP A 146 16.68 -5.47 4.26
N THR A 147 18.00 -5.61 4.09
CA THR A 147 18.58 -6.11 2.83
C THR A 147 18.01 -7.46 2.41
N SER A 148 17.61 -8.29 3.37
CA SER A 148 17.12 -9.62 3.06
C SER A 148 15.70 -9.62 2.49
N SER A 149 14.81 -8.77 2.99
CA SER A 149 13.44 -8.67 2.46
C SER A 149 13.40 -7.89 1.16
N GLU A 150 14.28 -6.90 0.98
CA GLU A 150 14.47 -6.27 -0.33
C GLU A 150 14.81 -7.32 -1.41
N ARG A 151 15.73 -8.25 -1.11
CA ARG A 151 16.09 -9.33 -2.04
C ARG A 151 14.91 -10.26 -2.34
N ILE A 152 14.07 -10.55 -1.35
CA ILE A 152 12.89 -11.42 -1.54
C ILE A 152 11.87 -10.71 -2.42
N VAL A 153 11.50 -9.46 -2.10
CA VAL A 153 10.57 -8.66 -2.89
C VAL A 153 11.08 -8.47 -4.32
N GLU A 154 12.37 -8.15 -4.49
CA GLU A 154 12.97 -8.01 -5.82
C GLU A 154 12.93 -9.33 -6.61
N TYR A 155 13.18 -10.46 -5.97
CA TYR A 155 13.09 -11.77 -6.60
C TYR A 155 11.66 -12.09 -7.04
N LEU A 156 10.66 -11.85 -6.18
CA LEU A 156 9.25 -12.10 -6.46
C LEU A 156 8.76 -11.19 -7.60
N SER A 157 9.10 -9.90 -7.53
CA SER A 157 8.78 -8.92 -8.59
C SER A 157 9.37 -9.32 -9.95
N LYS A 158 10.60 -9.85 -9.99
CA LYS A 158 11.22 -10.40 -11.22
C LYS A 158 10.53 -11.65 -11.78
N ARG A 159 9.68 -12.31 -10.98
CA ARG A 159 8.88 -13.47 -11.38
C ARG A 159 7.43 -13.10 -11.72
N ASP A 160 7.19 -11.82 -11.99
CA ASP A 160 5.86 -11.28 -12.30
C ASP A 160 4.85 -11.47 -11.16
N ILE A 161 5.33 -11.66 -9.92
CA ILE A 161 4.49 -11.60 -8.74
C ILE A 161 4.32 -10.11 -8.39
N PRO A 162 3.09 -9.58 -8.36
CA PRO A 162 2.82 -8.15 -8.22
C PRO A 162 2.98 -7.69 -6.76
N ILE A 163 4.20 -7.81 -6.22
CA ILE A 163 4.56 -7.36 -4.88
C ILE A 163 5.44 -6.11 -4.96
N ASN A 164 5.01 -5.05 -4.28
CA ASN A 164 5.68 -3.76 -4.24
C ASN A 164 5.82 -3.27 -2.81
N VAL A 165 6.76 -2.34 -2.61
CA VAL A 165 7.04 -1.77 -1.31
C VAL A 165 6.96 -0.26 -1.40
N LEU A 166 6.18 0.32 -0.49
CA LEU A 166 6.11 1.76 -0.26
C LEU A 166 6.88 2.10 1.01
N CYS A 167 7.93 2.91 0.83
CA CYS A 167 8.79 3.34 1.92
C CYS A 167 8.42 4.78 2.34
N PHE A 168 8.12 4.95 3.62
CA PHE A 168 7.79 6.25 4.21
C PHE A 168 8.92 6.77 5.10
N GLN A 169 9.21 8.06 4.96
CA GLN A 169 10.19 8.75 5.77
C GLN A 169 9.51 9.91 6.49
N ILE A 170 9.74 10.00 7.79
CA ILE A 170 9.17 11.06 8.64
C ILE A 170 10.26 12.05 8.97
N PHE A 171 9.97 13.34 8.87
CA PHE A 171 10.90 14.42 9.15
C PHE A 171 10.30 15.38 10.17
N GLN A 172 11.12 15.86 11.11
CA GLN A 172 10.69 16.88 12.07
C GLN A 172 10.94 18.28 11.51
N SER A 173 9.93 19.15 11.53
CA SER A 173 10.02 20.56 11.17
C SER A 173 9.34 21.41 12.25
N GLY A 174 10.12 21.92 13.20
CA GLY A 174 9.58 22.63 14.37
C GLY A 174 8.67 21.70 15.18
N ASP A 175 7.43 22.13 15.42
CA ASP A 175 6.41 21.35 16.15
C ASP A 175 5.63 20.36 15.25
N GLN A 176 5.89 20.37 13.94
CA GLN A 176 5.19 19.51 12.98
C GLN A 176 6.06 18.37 12.48
N GLN A 177 5.41 17.26 12.12
CA GLN A 177 6.03 16.15 11.40
C GLN A 177 5.58 16.18 9.95
N LEU A 178 6.52 15.96 9.04
CA LEU A 178 6.29 15.84 7.60
C LEU A 178 6.47 14.38 7.19
N LEU A 179 5.57 13.88 6.35
CA LEU A 179 5.63 12.54 5.80
C LEU A 179 6.03 12.63 4.32
N SER A 180 7.11 11.94 3.97
CA SER A 180 7.56 11.76 2.60
C SER A 180 7.37 10.31 2.18
N ARG A 181 6.94 10.09 0.95
CA ARG A 181 6.81 8.77 0.33
C ARG A 181 7.88 8.62 -0.74
N SER A 182 8.58 7.50 -0.70
CA SER A 182 9.44 7.03 -1.80
C SER A 182 8.95 5.67 -2.27
N CYS A 183 8.74 5.53 -3.58
CA CYS A 183 8.50 4.24 -4.18
C CYS A 183 9.82 3.70 -4.72
N SER A 184 10.15 2.45 -4.41
CA SER A 184 11.13 1.73 -5.23
C SER A 184 10.36 1.09 -6.37
N ASP A 185 10.15 1.84 -7.45
CA ASP A 185 9.53 1.28 -8.63
C ASP A 185 10.52 0.32 -9.31
N SER A 186 10.25 -0.99 -9.23
CA SER A 186 11.03 -2.00 -9.96
C SER A 186 10.69 -2.02 -11.45
N SER A 187 9.61 -1.35 -11.88
CA SER A 187 9.21 -1.25 -13.28
C SER A 187 9.93 -0.11 -14.03
N GLU A 188 10.41 0.93 -13.35
CA GLU A 188 11.19 2.02 -13.96
C GLU A 188 12.58 1.57 -14.46
N ARG A 189 13.15 0.48 -13.93
CA ARG A 189 14.42 -0.06 -14.46
C ARG A 189 14.31 -0.68 -15.85
N ARG A 190 13.10 -0.97 -16.35
CA ARG A 190 12.92 -1.58 -17.68
C ARG A 190 12.99 -0.56 -18.84
N VAL A 191 12.89 0.75 -18.58
CA VAL A 191 12.90 1.76 -19.65
C VAL A 191 14.32 2.22 -19.97
N ASP A 192 15.23 2.27 -19.00
CA ASP A 192 16.60 2.76 -19.22
C ASP A 192 17.56 1.70 -19.80
N GLU A 193 17.34 0.40 -19.55
CA GLU A 193 18.21 -0.66 -20.12
C GLU A 193 17.93 -0.99 -21.60
N ARG A 194 16.88 -0.42 -22.21
CA ARG A 194 16.59 -0.57 -23.65
C ARG A 194 17.13 0.58 -24.51
N ARG A 195 17.87 1.51 -23.93
CA ARG A 195 18.48 2.67 -24.62
C ARG A 195 20.01 2.74 -24.52
N ALA A 196 20.68 1.68 -24.07
CA ALA A 196 22.14 1.56 -24.06
C ALA A 196 22.62 0.52 -25.08
#